data_AF-A0A2T3W8E6-F1
#
_entry.id   AF-A0A2T3W8E6-F1
#
_cell.length_a   1.000
_cell.length_b   1.000
_cell.length_c   1.000
_cell.angle_alpha   90.00
_cell.angle_beta   90.00
_cell.angle_gamma   90.00
#
_symmetry.space_group_name_H-M   'P 1'
#
loop_
_entity.id
_entity.type
_entity.pdbx_description
1 polymer ?
#
loop_
_entity_poly.entity_id
_entity_poly.type
_entity_poly.pdbx_seq_one_letter_code
_entity_poly.pdbx_strand_id
1 'polypeptide(L)'
;MGAWWWVRRALWALAWTLGLFALGLWGLRQAGWGPGQDEAVQATQPAPTQAGAAGPADQPPQPASLTTVSPSSPQATAAVQAPQAPRPLLTPPAPSGAAEAPAASPTASSPAALAPLNAVRRRAGTAPVTLQAAWAPGCAAHARYLVREDRAEHRQDPKSPYRSAAGEACAPGHYFVSSQPDSGAGRAVSYWASGAFHLPQLLDPRLNRVALGVAHDQGGALRTAVVLDVRRGLGRAAGRYPVRYPAPGATAPGGRAAAGEWPDPTAGCAELSGAPGAPVALLLGPGGAAVRSAGLWVNARPQPACLLTAQTFRGASDGETRAGRQILAAQGTAVLLPRAPLPPGARVKVQFNTVRGPVSWTFRVR
;
A
#
# COMPACT_ATOMS: atom_id res chain seq x y z
N MET A 1 13.39 57.70 -18.72
CA MET A 1 12.10 57.06 -18.32
C MET A 1 12.33 56.35 -17.00
N GLY A 2 11.97 57.02 -15.92
CA GLY A 2 12.61 56.87 -14.61
C GLY A 2 11.92 55.93 -13.63
N ALA A 3 12.63 55.66 -12.53
CA ALA A 3 12.29 54.79 -11.39
C ALA A 3 10.83 54.90 -10.87
N TRP A 4 10.16 56.03 -11.11
CA TRP A 4 8.76 56.25 -10.75
C TRP A 4 7.77 55.27 -11.39
N TRP A 5 8.06 54.77 -12.60
CA TRP A 5 7.23 53.75 -13.26
C TRP A 5 7.29 52.40 -12.54
N TRP A 6 8.47 52.01 -12.05
CA TRP A 6 8.68 50.76 -11.32
C TRP A 6 8.02 50.80 -9.93
N VAL A 7 8.09 51.95 -9.24
CA VAL A 7 7.41 52.14 -7.95
C VAL A 7 5.88 52.01 -8.10
N ARG A 8 5.29 52.60 -9.15
CA ARG A 8 3.84 52.46 -9.39
C ARG A 8 3.44 51.01 -9.67
N ARG A 9 4.23 50.24 -10.43
CA ARG A 9 3.94 48.82 -10.68
C ARG A 9 4.06 47.98 -9.41
N ALA A 10 5.06 48.24 -8.57
CA ALA A 10 5.24 47.54 -7.30
C ALA A 10 4.06 47.80 -6.35
N LEU A 11 3.61 49.05 -6.23
CA LEU A 11 2.45 49.40 -5.39
C LEU A 11 1.16 48.77 -5.90
N TRP A 12 0.95 48.73 -7.22
CA TRP A 12 -0.19 48.05 -7.82
C TRP A 12 -0.18 46.55 -7.57
N ALA A 13 0.99 45.89 -7.69
CA ALA A 13 1.12 44.47 -7.41
C ALA A 13 0.84 44.16 -5.93
N LEU A 14 1.32 45.00 -5.00
CA LEU A 14 1.06 44.83 -3.57
C LEU A 14 -0.44 44.98 -3.25
N ALA A 15 -1.10 45.98 -3.82
CA ALA A 15 -2.53 46.21 -3.64
C ALA A 15 -3.38 45.02 -4.13
N TRP A 16 -3.05 44.46 -5.31
CA TRP A 16 -3.71 43.26 -5.82
C TRP A 16 -3.49 42.04 -4.93
N THR A 17 -2.28 41.84 -4.43
CA THR A 17 -1.95 40.70 -3.57
C THR A 17 -2.72 40.77 -2.25
N LEU A 18 -2.81 41.96 -1.63
CA LEU A 18 -3.61 42.17 -0.41
C LEU A 18 -5.11 41.99 -0.66
N GLY A 19 -5.62 42.45 -1.81
CA GLY A 19 -7.02 42.25 -2.20
C GLY A 19 -7.39 40.77 -2.35
N LEU A 20 -6.55 39.99 -3.03
CA LEU A 20 -6.76 38.55 -3.19
C LEU A 20 -6.69 37.80 -1.85
N PHE A 21 -5.77 38.19 -0.97
CA PHE A 21 -5.66 37.60 0.37
C PHE A 21 -6.91 37.86 1.23
N ALA A 22 -7.43 39.10 1.20
CA ALA A 22 -8.65 39.47 1.92
C ALA A 22 -9.89 38.70 1.40
N LEU A 23 -10.00 38.52 0.07
CA LEU A 23 -11.05 37.70 -0.55
C LEU A 23 -10.94 36.23 -0.13
N GLY A 24 -9.73 35.67 -0.04
CA GLY A 24 -9.49 34.32 0.46
C GLY A 24 -9.93 34.13 1.91
N LEU A 25 -9.57 35.06 2.80
CA LEU A 25 -10.00 35.04 4.20
C LEU A 25 -11.53 35.15 4.34
N TRP A 26 -12.17 35.98 3.50
CA TRP A 26 -13.63 36.09 3.49
C TRP A 26 -14.29 34.79 3.04
N GLY A 27 -13.77 34.14 1.98
CA GLY A 27 -14.25 32.83 1.53
C GLY A 27 -14.12 31.73 2.59
N LEU A 28 -12.99 31.68 3.30
CA LEU A 28 -12.78 30.74 4.42
C LEU A 28 -13.77 30.98 5.56
N ARG A 29 -14.06 32.24 5.88
CA ARG A 29 -15.05 32.58 6.91
C ARG A 29 -16.46 32.15 6.52
N GLN A 30 -16.85 32.32 5.25
CA GLN A 30 -18.14 31.85 4.74
C GLN A 30 -18.24 30.32 4.71
N ALA A 31 -17.10 29.62 4.57
CA ALA A 31 -17.01 28.17 4.64
C ALA A 31 -16.94 27.61 6.09
N GLY A 32 -17.11 28.45 7.12
CA GLY A 32 -17.10 28.03 8.53
C GLY A 32 -15.70 27.78 9.11
N TRP A 33 -14.63 28.14 8.39
CA TRP A 33 -13.24 27.96 8.83
C TRP A 33 -12.71 29.19 9.59
N GLY A 34 -13.47 29.63 10.60
CA GLY A 34 -13.07 30.73 11.48
C GLY A 34 -12.58 30.22 12.85
N PRO A 35 -11.47 30.72 13.40
CA PRO A 35 -11.08 30.41 14.77
C PRO A 35 -12.08 31.05 15.75
N GLY A 36 -12.89 30.23 16.43
CA GLY A 36 -13.74 30.69 17.54
C GLY A 36 -15.19 30.20 17.59
N GLN A 37 -15.51 28.96 17.20
CA GLN A 37 -16.86 28.39 17.41
C GLN A 37 -16.94 27.23 18.43
N ASP A 38 -15.89 26.99 19.20
CA ASP A 38 -15.94 26.01 20.30
C ASP A 38 -16.38 26.67 21.61
N GLU A 39 -17.64 27.13 21.71
CA GLU A 39 -18.29 27.37 23.00
C GLU A 39 -19.76 26.91 23.00
N ALA A 40 -20.12 26.22 24.08
CA ALA A 40 -21.45 25.76 24.49
C ALA A 40 -22.00 24.43 23.90
N VAL A 41 -21.38 23.31 24.25
CA VAL A 41 -22.15 22.09 24.61
C VAL A 41 -21.99 21.86 26.11
N GLN A 42 -22.92 22.42 26.89
CA GLN A 42 -23.08 22.11 28.32
C GLN A 42 -23.56 20.67 28.46
N ALA A 43 -22.69 19.83 29.02
CA ALA A 43 -23.04 18.50 29.49
C ALA A 43 -23.88 18.61 30.77
N THR A 44 -25.13 18.16 30.71
CA THR A 44 -25.94 17.85 31.88
C THR A 44 -25.55 16.44 32.36
N GLN A 45 -24.70 16.36 33.39
CA GLN A 45 -24.48 15.14 34.15
C GLN A 45 -25.58 14.99 35.22
N PRO A 46 -26.25 13.84 35.34
CA PRO A 46 -27.04 13.52 36.52
C PRO A 46 -26.13 13.06 37.68
N ALA A 47 -26.54 13.45 38.89
CA ALA A 47 -25.86 13.26 40.17
C ALA A 47 -25.69 11.78 40.59
N PRO A 48 -24.72 11.47 41.47
CA PRO A 48 -24.48 10.10 41.95
C PRO A 48 -25.40 9.75 43.12
N THR A 49 -26.11 8.63 43.02
CA THR A 49 -26.82 8.00 44.15
C THR A 49 -25.87 7.03 44.87
N GLN A 50 -25.66 7.25 46.17
CA GLN A 50 -24.98 6.32 47.07
C GLN A 50 -25.98 5.39 47.79
N ALA A 51 -25.42 4.34 48.42
CA ALA A 51 -25.98 3.31 49.30
C ALA A 51 -26.54 2.06 48.55
N GLY A 52 -26.20 0.82 48.90
CA GLY A 52 -25.37 0.23 49.95
C GLY A 52 -25.58 -1.29 50.00
N ALA A 53 -24.66 -1.99 50.70
CA ALA A 53 -24.76 -3.32 51.31
C ALA A 53 -24.83 -4.62 50.47
N ALA A 54 -23.68 -5.33 50.45
CA ALA A 54 -23.41 -6.72 50.86
C ALA A 54 -24.37 -7.90 50.56
N GLY A 55 -23.84 -8.85 49.76
CA GLY A 55 -23.87 -10.32 49.97
C GLY A 55 -24.91 -11.15 49.19
N PRO A 56 -24.73 -12.49 49.05
CA PRO A 56 -23.54 -13.22 48.62
C PRO A 56 -23.81 -14.15 47.40
N ALA A 57 -22.69 -14.69 46.88
CA ALA A 57 -22.50 -15.78 45.91
C ALA A 57 -23.72 -16.60 45.39
N ASP A 58 -23.83 -16.73 44.06
CA ASP A 58 -24.10 -18.03 43.44
C ASP A 58 -23.79 -18.10 41.92
N GLN A 59 -23.18 -19.23 41.56
CA GLN A 59 -23.09 -19.91 40.24
C GLN A 59 -22.32 -19.33 39.02
N PRO A 60 -21.39 -20.12 38.43
CA PRO A 60 -20.87 -19.88 37.09
C PRO A 60 -21.86 -20.36 36.00
N PRO A 61 -21.94 -19.67 34.84
CA PRO A 61 -22.84 -20.08 33.75
C PRO A 61 -22.35 -21.37 33.08
N GLN A 62 -23.26 -22.36 33.00
CA GLN A 62 -23.10 -23.57 32.21
C GLN A 62 -22.99 -23.24 30.70
N PRO A 63 -22.21 -24.02 29.93
CA PRO A 63 -22.13 -23.88 28.48
C PRO A 63 -23.41 -24.37 27.79
N ALA A 64 -23.97 -23.53 26.91
CA ALA A 64 -25.10 -23.89 26.08
C ALA A 64 -24.75 -25.08 25.16
N SER A 65 -25.62 -26.07 25.17
CA SER A 65 -25.52 -27.30 24.38
C SER A 65 -25.67 -27.00 22.88
N LEU A 66 -24.86 -27.70 22.08
CA LEU A 66 -24.86 -27.71 20.63
C LEU A 66 -26.15 -28.36 20.11
N THR A 67 -26.99 -27.60 19.39
CA THR A 67 -28.09 -28.16 18.61
C THR A 67 -27.59 -28.57 17.23
N THR A 68 -27.41 -29.87 17.04
CA THR A 68 -27.18 -30.53 15.75
C THR A 68 -28.42 -30.36 14.87
N VAL A 69 -28.30 -29.62 13.77
CA VAL A 69 -29.34 -29.58 12.72
C VAL A 69 -28.91 -30.52 11.60
N SER A 70 -29.60 -31.64 11.45
CA SER A 70 -29.47 -32.55 10.31
C SER A 70 -30.14 -31.97 9.06
N PRO A 71 -29.60 -32.20 7.85
CA PRO A 71 -30.10 -31.61 6.62
C PRO A 71 -31.28 -32.40 6.03
N SER A 72 -32.37 -31.69 5.73
CA SER A 72 -33.49 -32.20 4.95
C SER A 72 -33.22 -31.97 3.46
N SER A 73 -33.09 -33.05 2.69
CA SER A 73 -33.09 -33.01 1.22
C SER A 73 -34.50 -32.84 0.66
N PRO A 74 -34.73 -31.97 -0.34
CA PRO A 74 -35.88 -32.09 -1.21
C PRO A 74 -35.52 -32.87 -2.48
N GLN A 75 -36.18 -34.02 -2.65
CA GLN A 75 -36.36 -34.70 -3.93
C GLN A 75 -37.16 -33.80 -4.88
N ALA A 76 -36.67 -33.61 -6.09
CA ALA A 76 -37.45 -33.17 -7.24
C ALA A 76 -37.06 -34.00 -8.46
N THR A 77 -37.91 -34.98 -8.77
CA THR A 77 -37.99 -35.71 -10.04
C THR A 77 -38.64 -34.85 -11.11
N ALA A 78 -37.99 -34.66 -12.26
CA ALA A 78 -38.66 -34.58 -13.56
C ALA A 78 -37.68 -34.68 -14.76
N ALA A 79 -37.96 -35.68 -15.61
CA ALA A 79 -37.82 -35.74 -17.07
C ALA A 79 -36.43 -35.56 -17.73
N VAL A 80 -35.82 -36.71 -18.03
CA VAL A 80 -34.78 -36.91 -19.05
C VAL A 80 -35.42 -36.73 -20.44
N GLN A 81 -34.98 -35.72 -21.21
CA GLN A 81 -35.22 -35.63 -22.65
C GLN A 81 -34.03 -36.25 -23.42
N ALA A 82 -34.34 -37.03 -24.45
CA ALA A 82 -33.41 -37.73 -25.32
C ALA A 82 -32.57 -36.78 -26.20
N PRO A 83 -31.39 -37.22 -26.71
CA PRO A 83 -30.49 -36.38 -27.48
C PRO A 83 -31.05 -36.08 -28.87
N GLN A 84 -31.20 -34.80 -29.21
CA GLN A 84 -31.43 -34.38 -30.59
C GLN A 84 -30.11 -34.35 -31.36
N ALA A 85 -30.12 -34.90 -32.58
CA ALA A 85 -29.00 -34.87 -33.51
C ALA A 85 -28.54 -33.43 -33.83
N PRO A 86 -27.24 -33.18 -34.06
CA PRO A 86 -26.73 -31.83 -34.28
C PRO A 86 -27.23 -31.26 -35.61
N ARG A 87 -27.96 -30.14 -35.53
CA ARG A 87 -28.19 -29.25 -36.68
C ARG A 87 -26.86 -28.57 -37.04
N PRO A 88 -26.51 -28.43 -38.34
CA PRO A 88 -25.34 -27.67 -38.74
C PRO A 88 -25.52 -26.21 -38.32
N LEU A 89 -24.74 -25.78 -37.34
CA LEU A 89 -24.64 -24.39 -36.94
C LEU A 89 -23.97 -23.62 -38.08
N LEU A 90 -24.72 -22.71 -38.67
CA LEU A 90 -24.21 -21.64 -39.51
C LEU A 90 -23.05 -20.97 -38.78
N THR A 91 -21.90 -20.93 -39.43
CA THR A 91 -20.69 -20.24 -38.99
C THR A 91 -21.04 -18.79 -38.61
N PRO A 92 -20.75 -18.34 -37.38
CA PRO A 92 -20.83 -16.92 -37.06
C PRO A 92 -19.87 -16.15 -38.00
N PRO A 93 -20.25 -14.97 -38.51
CA PRO A 93 -19.29 -14.12 -39.20
C PRO A 93 -18.12 -13.83 -38.26
N ALA A 94 -16.90 -14.02 -38.75
CA ALA A 94 -15.68 -13.74 -38.02
C ALA A 94 -15.74 -12.31 -37.45
N PRO A 95 -15.35 -12.08 -36.19
CA PRO A 95 -15.18 -10.72 -35.69
C PRO A 95 -14.05 -10.05 -36.48
N SER A 96 -14.43 -9.28 -37.49
CA SER A 96 -13.56 -8.35 -38.21
C SER A 96 -13.28 -7.17 -37.28
N GLY A 97 -12.23 -7.33 -36.47
CA GLY A 97 -11.83 -6.35 -35.48
C GLY A 97 -10.92 -6.95 -34.42
N ALA A 98 -9.89 -7.69 -34.82
CA ALA A 98 -8.75 -7.90 -33.95
C ALA A 98 -8.09 -6.53 -33.77
N ALA A 99 -8.49 -5.81 -32.72
CA ALA A 99 -7.74 -4.68 -32.22
C ALA A 99 -6.30 -5.17 -32.03
N GLU A 100 -5.42 -4.63 -32.86
CA GLU A 100 -3.99 -4.94 -32.88
C GLU A 100 -3.47 -4.83 -31.45
N ALA A 101 -3.16 -5.98 -30.83
CA ALA A 101 -2.65 -6.01 -29.47
C ALA A 101 -1.33 -5.21 -29.47
N PRO A 102 -1.27 -4.04 -28.80
CA PRO A 102 -0.09 -3.21 -28.89
C PRO A 102 1.09 -3.98 -28.28
N ALA A 103 2.12 -4.15 -29.10
CA ALA A 103 3.33 -4.88 -28.77
C ALA A 103 3.84 -4.46 -27.38
N ALA A 104 4.02 -5.44 -26.50
CA ALA A 104 4.59 -5.19 -25.19
C ALA A 104 5.99 -4.57 -25.38
N SER A 105 6.30 -3.50 -24.63
CA SER A 105 7.63 -2.90 -24.67
C SER A 105 8.68 -3.99 -24.36
N PRO A 106 9.71 -4.16 -25.20
CA PRO A 106 10.66 -5.29 -25.09
C PRO A 106 11.39 -5.30 -23.74
N THR A 107 11.50 -4.16 -23.08
CA THR A 107 12.13 -3.99 -21.77
C THR A 107 11.39 -4.70 -20.64
N ALA A 108 10.05 -4.80 -20.67
CA ALA A 108 9.26 -5.36 -19.56
C ALA A 108 9.32 -6.91 -19.49
N SER A 109 9.67 -7.56 -20.61
CA SER A 109 9.77 -9.02 -20.74
C SER A 109 11.18 -9.57 -20.49
N SER A 110 12.16 -8.69 -20.23
CA SER A 110 13.55 -9.09 -19.98
C SER A 110 13.79 -9.38 -18.50
N PRO A 111 14.55 -10.44 -18.13
CA PRO A 111 15.03 -10.64 -16.76
C PRO A 111 15.76 -9.42 -16.18
N ALA A 112 16.38 -8.59 -17.02
CA ALA A 112 17.03 -7.35 -16.62
C ALA A 112 16.06 -6.35 -15.96
N ALA A 113 14.77 -6.39 -16.32
CA ALA A 113 13.73 -5.55 -15.73
C ALA A 113 13.53 -5.81 -14.23
N LEU A 114 13.89 -7.01 -13.75
CA LEU A 114 13.79 -7.39 -12.35
C LEU A 114 15.05 -7.05 -11.54
N ALA A 115 16.11 -6.52 -12.16
CA ALA A 115 17.34 -6.20 -11.45
C ALA A 115 17.12 -5.26 -10.23
N PRO A 116 16.28 -4.19 -10.31
CA PRO A 116 15.97 -3.37 -9.14
C PRO A 116 15.28 -4.15 -8.02
N LEU A 117 14.29 -4.98 -8.35
CA LEU A 117 13.55 -5.79 -7.37
C LEU A 117 14.45 -6.82 -6.70
N ASN A 118 15.25 -7.54 -7.49
CA ASN A 118 16.19 -8.52 -6.96
C ASN A 118 17.32 -7.87 -6.15
N ALA A 119 17.65 -6.60 -6.40
CA ALA A 119 18.54 -5.84 -5.52
C ALA A 119 17.90 -5.53 -4.15
N VAL A 120 16.59 -5.22 -4.10
CA VAL A 120 15.84 -5.07 -2.84
C VAL A 120 15.84 -6.39 -2.06
N ARG A 121 15.49 -7.50 -2.74
CA ARG A 121 15.44 -8.83 -2.13
C ARG A 121 16.78 -9.31 -1.61
N ARG A 122 17.87 -9.05 -2.35
CA ARG A 122 19.25 -9.32 -1.90
C ARG A 122 19.62 -8.52 -0.64
N ARG A 123 19.21 -7.25 -0.54
CA ARG A 123 19.42 -6.45 0.69
C ARG A 123 18.66 -7.00 1.90
N ALA A 124 17.63 -7.81 1.69
CA ALA A 124 16.89 -8.52 2.73
C ALA A 124 17.41 -9.94 3.02
N GLY A 125 18.41 -10.42 2.26
CA GLY A 125 18.86 -11.80 2.33
C GLY A 125 17.83 -12.82 1.81
N THR A 126 16.89 -12.39 0.96
CA THR A 126 15.86 -13.26 0.36
C THR A 126 16.26 -13.68 -1.05
N ALA A 127 15.80 -14.86 -1.47
CA ALA A 127 16.07 -15.40 -2.80
C ALA A 127 15.52 -14.49 -3.90
N PRO A 128 16.21 -14.31 -5.04
CA PRO A 128 15.68 -13.54 -6.16
C PRO A 128 14.40 -14.17 -6.73
N VAL A 129 13.59 -13.35 -7.37
CA VAL A 129 12.41 -13.79 -8.14
C VAL A 129 12.73 -13.88 -9.62
N THR A 130 11.94 -14.70 -10.32
CA THR A 130 11.99 -14.86 -11.77
C THR A 130 10.78 -14.21 -12.43
N LEU A 131 10.93 -13.79 -13.69
CA LEU A 131 9.82 -13.24 -14.46
C LEU A 131 8.94 -14.38 -14.96
N GLN A 132 7.63 -14.23 -14.79
CA GLN A 132 6.63 -15.08 -15.40
C GLN A 132 6.08 -14.39 -16.65
N ALA A 133 6.72 -14.66 -17.79
CA ALA A 133 6.43 -13.99 -19.06
C ALA A 133 4.95 -14.10 -19.48
N ALA A 134 4.30 -15.22 -19.19
CA ALA A 134 2.89 -15.44 -19.55
C ALA A 134 1.91 -14.47 -18.85
N TRP A 135 2.31 -13.84 -17.75
CA TRP A 135 1.48 -12.91 -16.99
C TRP A 135 1.74 -11.45 -17.36
N ALA A 136 2.90 -11.14 -17.97
CA ALA A 136 3.32 -9.79 -18.30
C ALA A 136 2.34 -9.04 -19.22
N PRO A 137 1.73 -9.66 -20.26
CA PRO A 137 0.72 -9.00 -21.07
C PRO A 137 -0.48 -8.48 -20.26
N GLY A 138 -0.90 -9.22 -19.22
CA GLY A 138 -1.97 -8.79 -18.32
C GLY A 138 -1.57 -7.56 -17.50
N CYS A 139 -0.35 -7.55 -16.96
CA CYS A 139 0.13 -6.38 -16.21
C CYS A 139 0.33 -5.16 -17.12
N ALA A 140 0.78 -5.35 -18.36
CA ALA A 140 0.86 -4.27 -19.35
C ALA A 140 -0.54 -3.75 -19.73
N ALA A 141 -1.54 -4.64 -19.84
CA ALA A 141 -2.92 -4.25 -20.07
C ALA A 141 -3.51 -3.43 -18.91
N HIS A 142 -3.19 -3.78 -17.66
CA HIS A 142 -3.59 -2.97 -16.51
C HIS A 142 -2.85 -1.63 -16.46
N ALA A 143 -1.55 -1.61 -16.76
CA ALA A 143 -0.80 -0.36 -16.86
C ALA A 143 -1.40 0.58 -17.91
N ARG A 144 -1.78 0.05 -19.09
CA ARG A 144 -2.48 0.81 -20.14
C ARG A 144 -3.81 1.36 -19.65
N TYR A 145 -4.61 0.55 -18.95
CA TYR A 145 -5.86 1.02 -18.35
C TYR A 145 -5.63 2.23 -17.43
N LEU A 146 -4.64 2.17 -16.53
CA LEU A 146 -4.36 3.25 -15.57
C LEU A 146 -4.02 4.58 -16.26
N VAL A 147 -3.18 4.57 -17.30
CA VAL A 147 -2.83 5.80 -18.03
C VAL A 147 -3.95 6.30 -18.96
N ARG A 148 -4.76 5.40 -19.53
CA ARG A 148 -5.84 5.78 -20.46
C ARG A 148 -7.08 6.31 -19.76
N GLU A 149 -7.38 5.79 -18.59
CA GLU A 149 -8.48 6.28 -17.74
C GLU A 149 -8.05 7.42 -16.82
N ASP A 150 -6.74 7.69 -16.72
CA ASP A 150 -6.16 8.67 -15.80
C ASP A 150 -6.46 8.36 -14.32
N ARG A 151 -6.32 7.07 -13.94
CA ARG A 151 -6.69 6.54 -12.61
C ARG A 151 -5.54 5.79 -11.94
N ALA A 152 -5.59 5.74 -10.62
CA ALA A 152 -4.63 5.07 -9.75
C ALA A 152 -5.38 4.10 -8.82
N GLU A 153 -5.57 2.85 -9.24
CA GLU A 153 -6.43 1.90 -8.52
C GLU A 153 -6.09 0.43 -8.80
N HIS A 154 -6.62 -0.47 -7.97
CA HIS A 154 -6.38 -1.92 -8.03
C HIS A 154 -7.48 -2.72 -8.75
N ARG A 155 -8.34 -2.06 -9.53
CA ARG A 155 -9.45 -2.65 -10.28
C ARG A 155 -9.62 -1.91 -11.60
N GLN A 156 -10.36 -2.48 -12.54
CA GLN A 156 -10.79 -1.80 -13.75
C GLN A 156 -12.30 -1.58 -13.69
N ASP A 157 -12.75 -0.38 -14.03
CA ASP A 157 -14.17 -0.09 -14.24
C ASP A 157 -14.74 -1.06 -15.30
N PRO A 158 -15.78 -1.86 -14.97
CA PRO A 158 -16.48 -2.74 -15.90
C PRO A 158 -16.95 -2.06 -17.19
N LYS A 159 -17.22 -0.75 -17.15
CA LYS A 159 -17.74 0.05 -18.27
C LYS A 159 -16.65 0.69 -19.14
N SER A 160 -15.40 0.70 -18.69
CA SER A 160 -14.31 1.30 -19.45
C SER A 160 -14.03 0.53 -20.75
N PRO A 161 -13.83 1.22 -21.89
CA PRO A 161 -13.42 0.57 -23.13
C PRO A 161 -11.98 0.02 -23.07
N TYR A 162 -11.17 0.45 -22.08
CA TYR A 162 -9.80 -0.02 -21.87
C TYR A 162 -9.71 -1.20 -20.89
N ARG A 163 -10.83 -1.65 -20.34
CA ARG A 163 -10.89 -2.83 -19.50
C ARG A 163 -10.51 -4.08 -20.29
N SER A 164 -9.81 -5.00 -19.64
CA SER A 164 -9.59 -6.36 -20.14
C SER A 164 -9.56 -7.37 -19.00
N ALA A 165 -9.99 -8.60 -19.26
CA ALA A 165 -9.93 -9.66 -18.25
C ALA A 165 -8.48 -9.94 -17.78
N ALA A 166 -7.51 -9.87 -18.70
CA ALA A 166 -6.09 -10.04 -18.38
C ALA A 166 -5.54 -8.89 -17.53
N GLY A 167 -5.96 -7.65 -17.80
CA GLY A 167 -5.65 -6.48 -16.99
C GLY A 167 -6.21 -6.59 -15.58
N GLU A 168 -7.50 -6.89 -15.47
CA GLU A 168 -8.19 -7.11 -14.19
C GLU A 168 -7.52 -8.21 -13.36
N ALA A 169 -6.99 -9.26 -13.98
CA ALA A 169 -6.25 -10.31 -13.28
C ALA A 169 -4.92 -9.85 -12.66
N CYS A 170 -4.27 -8.80 -13.20
CA CYS A 170 -3.04 -8.23 -12.64
C CYS A 170 -3.28 -6.99 -11.76
N ALA A 171 -4.47 -6.37 -11.85
CA ALA A 171 -4.85 -5.18 -11.09
C ALA A 171 -4.61 -5.25 -9.56
N PRO A 172 -4.80 -6.40 -8.89
CA PRO A 172 -4.54 -6.50 -7.45
C PRO A 172 -3.05 -6.52 -7.06
N GLY A 173 -2.13 -6.49 -8.03
CA GLY A 173 -0.69 -6.33 -7.80
C GLY A 173 -0.32 -4.90 -7.40
N HIS A 174 0.97 -4.61 -7.28
CA HIS A 174 1.43 -3.25 -7.04
C HIS A 174 1.28 -2.41 -8.31
N TYR A 175 0.87 -1.16 -8.18
CA TYR A 175 0.94 -0.19 -9.27
C TYR A 175 1.72 1.05 -8.84
N PHE A 176 2.24 1.76 -9.83
CA PHE A 176 2.88 3.05 -9.70
C PHE A 176 2.46 3.87 -10.91
N VAL A 177 1.94 5.07 -10.70
CA VAL A 177 1.58 6.00 -11.76
C VAL A 177 2.37 7.29 -11.62
N SER A 178 2.64 7.95 -12.73
CA SER A 178 3.46 9.17 -12.75
C SER A 178 3.08 10.06 -13.92
N SER A 179 3.09 11.37 -13.69
CA SER A 179 3.00 12.37 -14.76
C SER A 179 4.31 12.54 -15.54
N GLN A 180 5.40 11.90 -15.11
CA GLN A 180 6.67 11.93 -15.82
C GLN A 180 6.71 10.80 -16.87
N PRO A 181 6.93 11.13 -18.16
CA PRO A 181 6.84 10.17 -19.27
C PRO A 181 7.97 9.14 -19.30
N ASP A 182 9.07 9.42 -18.61
CA ASP A 182 10.28 8.59 -18.53
C ASP A 182 10.35 7.78 -17.22
N SER A 183 9.28 7.82 -16.41
CA SER A 183 9.21 6.97 -15.22
C SER A 183 9.24 5.50 -15.64
N GLY A 184 10.13 4.72 -15.04
CA GLY A 184 10.30 3.30 -15.39
C GLY A 184 10.20 2.38 -14.19
N ALA A 185 10.35 1.08 -14.43
CA ALA A 185 10.29 0.03 -13.42
C ALA A 185 11.26 0.28 -12.24
N GLY A 186 12.44 0.83 -12.49
CA GLY A 186 13.39 1.19 -11.44
C GLY A 186 12.86 2.22 -10.45
N ARG A 187 12.13 3.24 -10.93
CA ARG A 187 11.49 4.25 -10.08
C ARG A 187 10.32 3.67 -9.30
N ALA A 188 9.47 2.88 -9.95
CA ALA A 188 8.35 2.19 -9.30
C ALA A 188 8.84 1.26 -8.17
N VAL A 189 9.86 0.44 -8.44
CA VAL A 189 10.46 -0.43 -7.41
C VAL A 189 11.10 0.38 -6.29
N SER A 190 11.71 1.54 -6.59
CA SER A 190 12.28 2.39 -5.54
C SER A 190 11.20 2.97 -4.64
N TYR A 191 10.07 3.39 -5.21
CA TYR A 191 8.87 3.81 -4.46
C TYR A 191 8.34 2.65 -3.60
N TRP A 192 8.06 1.48 -4.18
CA TRP A 192 7.54 0.34 -3.41
C TRP A 192 8.51 -0.16 -2.34
N ALA A 193 9.82 -0.10 -2.58
CA ALA A 193 10.83 -0.50 -1.60
C ALA A 193 11.04 0.52 -0.47
N SER A 194 10.58 1.77 -0.64
CA SER A 194 10.53 2.76 0.43
C SER A 194 9.11 2.95 1.00
N GLY A 195 8.14 2.20 0.51
CA GLY A 195 6.76 2.16 1.00
C GLY A 195 6.57 1.17 2.14
N ALA A 196 5.94 1.58 3.24
CA ALA A 196 5.75 0.74 4.41
C ALA A 196 4.83 -0.47 4.17
N PHE A 197 3.89 -0.36 3.23
CA PHE A 197 2.89 -1.39 2.92
C PHE A 197 3.22 -2.16 1.64
N HIS A 198 3.94 -1.54 0.71
CA HIS A 198 4.47 -2.23 -0.46
C HIS A 198 5.67 -3.12 -0.12
N LEU A 199 6.64 -2.63 0.67
CA LEU A 199 7.89 -3.33 0.95
C LEU A 199 7.70 -4.77 1.45
N PRO A 200 6.83 -5.09 2.42
CA PRO A 200 6.71 -6.44 2.96
C PRO A 200 6.34 -7.49 1.90
N GLN A 201 5.56 -7.09 0.89
CA GLN A 201 5.15 -7.96 -0.20
C GLN A 201 6.30 -8.24 -1.17
N LEU A 202 7.19 -7.26 -1.39
CA LEU A 202 8.42 -7.45 -2.18
C LEU A 202 9.40 -8.40 -1.51
N LEU A 203 9.39 -8.42 -0.17
CA LEU A 203 10.31 -9.20 0.65
C LEU A 203 9.79 -10.58 1.04
N ASP A 204 8.55 -10.93 0.66
CA ASP A 204 7.96 -12.20 1.05
C ASP A 204 8.87 -13.36 0.56
N PRO A 205 9.42 -14.18 1.47
CA PRO A 205 10.31 -15.28 1.11
C PRO A 205 9.58 -16.40 0.35
N ARG A 206 8.24 -16.40 0.32
CA ARG A 206 7.44 -17.31 -0.51
C ARG A 206 7.35 -16.85 -1.96
N LEU A 207 7.60 -15.56 -2.25
CA LEU A 207 7.53 -15.01 -3.60
C LEU A 207 8.68 -15.57 -4.45
N ASN A 208 8.36 -16.26 -5.54
CA ASN A 208 9.33 -16.88 -6.44
C ASN A 208 9.21 -16.40 -7.90
N ARG A 209 8.03 -15.93 -8.28
CA ARG A 209 7.70 -15.46 -9.62
C ARG A 209 6.97 -14.13 -9.53
N VAL A 210 7.21 -13.25 -10.49
CA VAL A 210 6.51 -11.97 -10.63
C VAL A 210 6.20 -11.69 -12.09
N ALA A 211 5.32 -10.75 -12.35
CA ALA A 211 5.07 -10.22 -13.69
C ALA A 211 5.11 -8.71 -13.66
N LEU A 212 5.70 -8.10 -14.68
CA LEU A 212 5.86 -6.65 -14.79
C LEU A 212 5.19 -6.17 -16.06
N GLY A 213 4.44 -5.08 -15.96
CA GLY A 213 3.89 -4.34 -17.08
C GLY A 213 4.24 -2.87 -16.97
N VAL A 214 4.51 -2.24 -18.11
CA VAL A 214 4.71 -0.80 -18.21
C VAL A 214 3.86 -0.28 -19.36
N ALA A 215 3.26 0.90 -19.17
CA ALA A 215 2.58 1.62 -20.22
C ALA A 215 2.91 3.11 -20.10
N HIS A 216 2.95 3.77 -21.26
CA HIS A 216 3.09 5.21 -21.36
C HIS A 216 1.95 5.76 -22.20
N ASP A 217 1.45 6.94 -21.82
CA ASP A 217 0.48 7.70 -22.61
C ASP A 217 0.85 9.19 -22.55
N GLN A 218 0.49 9.95 -23.58
CA GLN A 218 0.77 11.38 -23.68
C GLN A 218 -0.50 12.25 -23.55
N GLY A 219 -1.68 11.64 -23.59
CA GLY A 219 -2.97 12.33 -23.62
C GLY A 219 -3.58 12.64 -22.25
N GLY A 220 -3.08 12.03 -21.15
CA GLY A 220 -3.61 12.20 -19.79
C GLY A 220 -2.62 12.85 -18.81
N ALA A 221 -3.07 13.10 -17.58
CA ALA A 221 -2.19 13.61 -16.50
C ALA A 221 -1.18 12.54 -16.04
N LEU A 222 -1.58 11.28 -16.04
CA LEU A 222 -0.74 10.11 -15.82
C LEU A 222 -0.11 9.68 -17.14
N ARG A 223 1.19 9.94 -17.28
CA ARG A 223 1.95 9.64 -18.51
C ARG A 223 2.69 8.30 -18.48
N THR A 224 2.79 7.69 -17.31
CA THR A 224 3.40 6.38 -17.10
C THR A 224 2.62 5.60 -16.05
N ALA A 225 2.40 4.31 -16.28
CA ALA A 225 2.07 3.34 -15.25
C ALA A 225 3.01 2.14 -15.28
N VAL A 226 3.35 1.63 -14.09
CA VAL A 226 4.08 0.37 -13.89
C VAL A 226 3.24 -0.52 -12.99
N VAL A 227 3.07 -1.77 -13.36
CA VAL A 227 2.31 -2.77 -12.60
C VAL A 227 3.19 -3.98 -12.33
N LEU A 228 3.25 -4.42 -11.07
CA LEU A 228 4.01 -5.59 -10.64
C LEU A 228 3.09 -6.58 -9.91
N ASP A 229 2.93 -7.77 -10.49
CA ASP A 229 2.25 -8.88 -9.82
C ASP A 229 3.17 -9.55 -8.82
N VAL A 230 2.85 -9.39 -7.54
CA VAL A 230 3.53 -10.03 -6.40
C VAL A 230 2.62 -11.04 -5.68
N ARG A 231 1.47 -11.39 -6.26
CA ARG A 231 0.45 -12.22 -5.62
C ARG A 231 0.42 -13.63 -6.17
N ARG A 232 0.35 -13.78 -7.50
CA ARG A 232 0.21 -15.11 -8.14
C ARG A 232 1.46 -15.97 -8.03
N GLY A 233 2.63 -15.37 -7.84
CA GLY A 233 3.91 -16.08 -7.73
C GLY A 233 4.34 -16.40 -6.30
N LEU A 234 3.43 -16.37 -5.33
CA LEU A 234 3.68 -16.91 -4.00
C LEU A 234 3.67 -18.44 -4.06
N GLY A 235 4.79 -19.07 -3.70
CA GLY A 235 4.92 -20.51 -3.63
C GLY A 235 4.17 -21.14 -2.45
N ARG A 236 3.96 -22.45 -2.52
CA ARG A 236 3.30 -23.25 -1.47
C ARG A 236 4.22 -23.63 -0.31
N ALA A 237 5.54 -23.61 -0.54
CA ALA A 237 6.52 -23.91 0.50
C ALA A 237 6.52 -22.83 1.59
N ALA A 238 6.75 -23.24 2.83
CA ALA A 238 6.95 -22.29 3.92
C ALA A 238 8.17 -21.41 3.63
N GLY A 239 7.97 -20.08 3.68
CA GLY A 239 9.06 -19.13 3.55
C GLY A 239 10.02 -19.20 4.75
N ARG A 240 11.28 -18.80 4.54
CA ARG A 240 12.27 -18.70 5.64
C ARG A 240 12.08 -17.38 6.39
N TYR A 241 11.66 -17.48 7.65
CA TYR A 241 11.48 -16.36 8.57
C TYR A 241 12.39 -16.52 9.80
N PRO A 242 12.76 -15.43 10.50
CA PRO A 242 12.38 -14.04 10.22
C PRO A 242 13.17 -13.43 9.05
N VAL A 243 12.50 -12.63 8.22
CA VAL A 243 13.17 -11.76 7.24
C VAL A 243 13.40 -10.39 7.88
N ARG A 244 14.65 -9.91 7.76
CA ARG A 244 15.09 -8.61 8.30
C ARG A 244 15.45 -7.71 7.14
N TYR A 245 14.91 -6.50 7.12
CA TYR A 245 15.22 -5.50 6.12
C TYR A 245 15.62 -4.17 6.74
N PRO A 246 16.80 -3.64 6.38
CA PRO A 246 17.89 -4.33 5.68
C PRO A 246 18.39 -5.56 6.44
N ALA A 247 19.02 -6.52 5.78
CA ALA A 247 19.57 -7.71 6.42
C ALA A 247 20.75 -7.36 7.35
N PRO A 248 21.08 -8.23 8.33
CA PRO A 248 22.27 -8.04 9.16
C PRO A 248 23.53 -7.86 8.32
N GLY A 249 24.29 -6.81 8.60
CA GLY A 249 25.52 -6.46 7.88
C GLY A 249 25.32 -5.85 6.49
N ALA A 250 24.08 -5.76 5.99
CA ALA A 250 23.81 -5.21 4.67
C ALA A 250 24.04 -3.68 4.61
N THR A 251 24.20 -3.18 3.39
CA THR A 251 24.16 -1.74 3.09
C THR A 251 22.85 -1.40 2.40
N ALA A 252 22.16 -0.35 2.87
CA ALA A 252 20.87 0.07 2.35
C ALA A 252 20.78 1.59 2.09
N PRO A 253 19.89 2.03 1.19
CA PRO A 253 19.61 3.45 1.04
C PRO A 253 19.00 4.02 2.33
N GLY A 254 19.46 5.20 2.75
CA GLY A 254 18.90 5.93 3.90
C GLY A 254 17.83 6.96 3.53
N GLY A 255 17.29 6.90 2.31
CA GLY A 255 16.42 7.93 1.74
C GLY A 255 15.07 8.11 2.47
N ARG A 256 14.18 8.89 1.85
CA ARG A 256 12.83 9.13 2.36
C ARG A 256 11.93 7.91 2.15
N ALA A 257 10.93 7.76 3.01
CA ALA A 257 9.80 6.90 2.72
C ALA A 257 9.07 7.37 1.45
N ALA A 258 8.35 6.46 0.82
CA ALA A 258 7.51 6.77 -0.33
C ALA A 258 6.48 7.86 0.03
N ALA A 259 6.46 8.95 -0.73
CA ALA A 259 5.43 9.97 -0.62
C ALA A 259 4.16 9.49 -1.32
N GLY A 260 3.00 9.63 -0.67
CA GLY A 260 1.73 9.12 -1.21
C GLY A 260 1.65 7.59 -1.22
N GLU A 261 2.32 6.91 -0.28
CA GLU A 261 2.03 5.51 0.05
C GLU A 261 0.56 5.40 0.50
N TRP A 262 -0.15 4.39 0.01
CA TRP A 262 -1.49 4.06 0.52
C TRP A 262 -1.50 2.62 1.05
N PRO A 263 -2.02 2.37 2.27
CA PRO A 263 -2.47 3.34 3.28
C PRO A 263 -1.38 4.34 3.71
N ASP A 264 -1.75 5.48 4.30
CA ASP A 264 -0.76 6.44 4.79
C ASP A 264 -0.04 5.88 6.03
N PRO A 265 1.28 5.61 5.99
CA PRO A 265 2.00 5.06 7.13
C PRO A 265 2.21 6.07 8.26
N THR A 266 1.94 7.36 8.03
CA THR A 266 2.16 8.43 9.00
C THR A 266 0.90 8.83 9.76
N ALA A 267 -0.30 8.47 9.28
CA ALA A 267 -1.58 8.86 9.87
C ALA A 267 -1.70 8.51 11.37
N GLY A 268 -1.17 7.36 11.78
CA GLY A 268 -1.17 6.90 13.17
C GLY A 268 0.08 7.27 13.99
N CYS A 269 0.96 8.11 13.44
CA CYS A 269 2.30 8.35 13.97
C CYS A 269 2.52 9.82 14.34
N ALA A 270 1.87 10.28 15.42
CA ALA A 270 1.95 11.67 15.87
C ALA A 270 3.39 12.17 16.14
N GLU A 271 4.32 11.28 16.47
CA GLU A 271 5.73 11.59 16.71
C GLU A 271 6.51 11.96 15.43
N LEU A 272 5.93 11.66 14.26
CA LEU A 272 6.54 11.91 12.96
C LEU A 272 6.13 13.29 12.45
N SER A 273 6.99 14.29 12.65
CA SER A 273 6.87 15.59 11.99
C SER A 273 7.77 15.64 10.74
N GLY A 274 7.20 15.89 9.57
CA GLY A 274 7.94 16.01 8.31
C GLY A 274 8.07 14.69 7.55
N ALA A 275 8.99 14.65 6.58
CA ALA A 275 9.13 13.50 5.69
C ALA A 275 9.96 12.38 6.32
N PRO A 276 9.36 11.21 6.65
CA PRO A 276 10.04 10.13 7.36
C PRO A 276 11.12 9.46 6.51
N GLY A 277 12.02 8.75 7.18
CA GLY A 277 13.02 7.90 6.54
C GLY A 277 12.42 6.61 5.98
N ALA A 278 13.15 5.96 5.07
CA ALA A 278 12.74 4.68 4.50
C ALA A 278 12.53 3.60 5.59
N PRO A 279 11.56 2.69 5.40
CA PRO A 279 11.18 1.70 6.40
C PRO A 279 12.28 0.67 6.67
N VAL A 280 12.40 0.29 7.95
CA VAL A 280 13.08 -0.93 8.41
C VAL A 280 11.98 -1.94 8.73
N ALA A 281 12.11 -3.19 8.28
CA ALA A 281 11.06 -4.19 8.46
C ALA A 281 11.58 -5.49 9.10
N LEU A 282 10.71 -6.11 9.90
CA LEU A 282 10.84 -7.46 10.41
C LEU A 282 9.59 -8.25 10.00
N LEU A 283 9.75 -9.28 9.18
CA LEU A 283 8.68 -10.19 8.80
C LEU A 283 8.85 -11.48 9.61
N LEU A 284 7.83 -11.84 10.38
CA LEU A 284 7.81 -13.05 11.22
C LEU A 284 7.04 -14.22 10.57
N GLY A 285 6.45 -13.97 9.40
CA GLY A 285 5.63 -14.92 8.65
C GLY A 285 4.15 -14.84 9.03
N PRO A 286 3.26 -15.44 8.22
CA PRO A 286 1.84 -15.54 8.54
C PRO A 286 1.63 -16.19 9.93
N GLY A 287 0.81 -15.58 10.78
CA GLY A 287 0.64 -16.03 12.17
C GLY A 287 1.88 -15.83 13.05
N GLY A 288 2.84 -15.01 12.60
CA GLY A 288 4.05 -14.66 13.34
C GLY A 288 3.76 -14.02 14.70
N ALA A 289 4.75 -14.04 15.58
CA ALA A 289 4.61 -13.47 16.93
C ALA A 289 4.30 -11.97 16.88
N ALA A 290 3.51 -11.49 17.84
CA ALA A 290 3.29 -10.05 17.99
C ALA A 290 4.59 -9.33 18.38
N VAL A 291 4.78 -8.13 17.84
CA VAL A 291 5.84 -7.19 18.21
C VAL A 291 5.24 -6.14 19.14
N ARG A 292 5.84 -5.96 20.32
CA ARG A 292 5.35 -5.04 21.36
C ARG A 292 5.97 -3.66 21.28
N SER A 293 7.26 -3.60 20.96
CA SER A 293 8.02 -2.36 20.85
C SER A 293 9.22 -2.54 19.93
N ALA A 294 9.79 -1.43 19.49
CA ALA A 294 10.99 -1.43 18.67
C ALA A 294 11.85 -0.20 18.99
N GLY A 295 13.13 -0.28 18.65
CA GLY A 295 14.10 0.80 18.84
C GLY A 295 15.06 0.89 17.67
N LEU A 296 15.50 2.12 17.39
CA LEU A 296 16.44 2.49 16.33
C LEU A 296 17.58 3.31 16.96
N TRP A 297 18.82 2.96 16.64
CA TRP A 297 19.99 3.75 17.02
C TRP A 297 20.84 4.04 15.80
N VAL A 298 21.23 5.30 15.64
CA VAL A 298 22.12 5.77 14.57
C VAL A 298 23.41 6.22 15.21
N ASN A 299 24.52 5.56 14.88
CA ASN A 299 25.83 5.82 15.48
C ASN A 299 25.77 5.82 17.03
N ALA A 300 25.15 4.78 17.59
CA ALA A 300 24.89 4.58 19.02
C ALA A 300 23.93 5.59 19.70
N ARG A 301 23.38 6.57 18.97
CA ARG A 301 22.39 7.51 19.50
C ARG A 301 20.97 7.02 19.22
N PRO A 302 20.07 6.94 20.21
CA PRO A 302 18.68 6.58 19.96
C PRO A 302 18.05 7.58 18.99
N GLN A 303 17.19 7.08 18.10
CA GLN A 303 16.46 7.91 17.13
C GLN A 303 14.96 7.65 17.25
N PRO A 304 14.12 8.70 17.21
CA PRO A 304 12.68 8.53 17.15
C PRO A 304 12.25 7.77 15.90
N ALA A 305 11.34 6.82 16.07
CA ALA A 305 10.78 6.05 14.97
C ALA A 305 9.39 5.52 15.37
N CYS A 306 8.46 5.50 14.41
CA CYS A 306 7.13 4.96 14.62
C CYS A 306 7.09 3.46 14.30
N LEU A 307 6.52 2.67 15.20
CA LEU A 307 6.31 1.24 14.99
C LEU A 307 4.91 0.98 14.43
N LEU A 308 4.86 0.41 13.23
CA LEU A 308 3.65 -0.07 12.58
C LEU A 308 3.53 -1.58 12.75
N THR A 309 2.39 -2.04 13.27
CA THR A 309 2.04 -3.46 13.37
C THR A 309 0.58 -3.66 12.97
N ALA A 310 0.19 -4.89 12.65
CA ALA A 310 -1.21 -5.22 12.37
C ALA A 310 -2.15 -4.94 13.56
N GLN A 311 -1.63 -4.91 14.79
CA GLN A 311 -2.40 -4.68 16.00
C GLN A 311 -2.59 -3.19 16.29
N THR A 312 -1.56 -2.38 16.00
CA THR A 312 -1.50 -0.98 16.43
C THR A 312 -1.72 0.03 15.31
N PHE A 313 -1.54 -0.34 14.04
CA PHE A 313 -1.70 0.58 12.93
C PHE A 313 -3.08 1.24 12.94
N ARG A 314 -3.11 2.56 12.71
CA ARG A 314 -4.30 3.38 12.50
C ARG A 314 -4.03 4.25 11.28
N GLY A 315 -4.85 4.10 10.25
CA GLY A 315 -4.81 4.92 9.04
C GLY A 315 -5.66 6.17 9.18
N ALA A 316 -5.73 6.98 8.12
CA ALA A 316 -6.56 8.20 8.11
C ALA A 316 -8.07 7.91 8.12
N SER A 317 -8.46 6.67 7.82
CA SER A 317 -9.84 6.19 7.85
C SER A 317 -9.91 4.75 8.34
N ASP A 318 -11.12 4.26 8.63
CA ASP A 318 -11.34 2.84 8.94
C ASP A 318 -10.98 1.92 7.77
N GLY A 319 -11.21 2.37 6.53
CA GLY A 319 -10.83 1.64 5.32
C GLY A 319 -9.32 1.45 5.24
N GLU A 320 -8.57 2.53 5.42
CA GLU A 320 -7.11 2.49 5.47
C GLU A 320 -6.60 1.64 6.63
N THR A 321 -7.19 1.81 7.82
CA THR A 321 -6.82 1.02 8.99
C THR A 321 -6.99 -0.47 8.72
N ARG A 322 -8.13 -0.89 8.16
CA ARG A 322 -8.36 -2.30 7.79
C ARG A 322 -7.35 -2.78 6.75
N ALA A 323 -7.15 -2.02 5.67
CA ALA A 323 -6.23 -2.39 4.60
C ALA A 323 -4.78 -2.53 5.12
N GLY A 324 -4.29 -1.54 5.87
CA GLY A 324 -2.92 -1.55 6.38
C GLY A 324 -2.68 -2.67 7.38
N ARG A 325 -3.65 -2.94 8.26
CA ARG A 325 -3.58 -4.08 9.19
C ARG A 325 -3.59 -5.41 8.45
N GLN A 326 -4.41 -5.57 7.41
CA GLN A 326 -4.43 -6.79 6.60
C GLN A 326 -3.10 -7.03 5.88
N ILE A 327 -2.52 -5.99 5.30
CA ILE A 327 -1.20 -6.05 4.65
C ILE A 327 -0.13 -6.46 5.67
N LEU A 328 -0.06 -5.80 6.83
CA LEU A 328 0.92 -6.14 7.85
C LEU A 328 0.71 -7.55 8.41
N ALA A 329 -0.53 -7.99 8.60
CA ALA A 329 -0.86 -9.32 9.09
C ALA A 329 -0.48 -10.44 8.10
N ALA A 330 -0.61 -10.21 6.79
CA ALA A 330 -0.39 -11.21 5.75
C ALA A 330 1.02 -11.83 5.76
N GLN A 331 2.02 -11.09 6.25
CA GLN A 331 3.40 -11.57 6.43
C GLN A 331 3.90 -11.51 7.89
N GLY A 332 3.02 -11.23 8.86
CA GLY A 332 3.39 -11.02 10.26
C GLY A 332 4.46 -9.94 10.41
N THR A 333 4.24 -8.81 9.75
CA THR A 333 5.22 -7.73 9.58
C THR A 333 5.11 -6.71 10.70
N ALA A 334 6.26 -6.30 11.21
CA ALA A 334 6.44 -5.05 11.92
C ALA A 334 7.34 -4.12 11.09
N VAL A 335 6.93 -2.87 10.92
CA VAL A 335 7.69 -1.83 10.22
C VAL A 335 8.06 -0.74 11.20
N LEU A 336 9.33 -0.38 11.25
CA LEU A 336 9.85 0.75 11.99
C LEU A 336 10.15 1.88 11.01
N LEU A 337 9.46 3.00 11.17
CA LEU A 337 9.54 4.17 10.31
C LEU A 337 10.35 5.28 11.00
N PRO A 338 11.61 5.53 10.59
CA PRO A 338 12.45 6.56 11.21
C PRO A 338 11.84 7.96 11.02
N ARG A 339 12.01 8.84 12.02
CA ARG A 339 11.51 10.24 11.93
C ARG A 339 12.12 11.06 10.81
N ALA A 340 13.34 10.73 10.39
CA ALA A 340 14.02 11.38 9.29
C ALA A 340 14.79 10.35 8.45
N PRO A 341 15.14 10.67 7.20
CA PRO A 341 16.09 9.90 6.41
C PRO A 341 17.36 9.59 7.20
N LEU A 342 17.83 8.36 7.08
CA LEU A 342 19.04 7.92 7.77
C LEU A 342 20.27 8.52 7.05
N PRO A 343 21.24 9.11 7.78
CA PRO A 343 22.39 9.75 7.16
C PRO A 343 23.28 8.76 6.38
N PRO A 344 23.82 9.11 5.20
CA PRO A 344 24.83 8.31 4.50
C PRO A 344 26.01 7.96 5.41
N GLY A 345 26.54 6.74 5.27
CA GLY A 345 27.65 6.23 6.08
C GLY A 345 27.29 5.81 7.51
N ALA A 346 26.07 6.10 7.97
CA ALA A 346 25.65 5.77 9.33
C ALA A 346 25.66 4.25 9.61
N ARG A 347 26.05 3.90 10.84
CA ARG A 347 25.82 2.56 11.41
C ARG A 347 24.49 2.58 12.15
N VAL A 348 23.60 1.68 11.76
CA VAL A 348 22.25 1.60 12.33
C VAL A 348 22.11 0.30 13.09
N LYS A 349 21.68 0.38 14.36
CA LYS A 349 21.22 -0.76 15.15
C LYS A 349 19.71 -0.69 15.25
N VAL A 350 19.06 -1.84 15.14
CA VAL A 350 17.61 -1.97 15.31
C VAL A 350 17.31 -3.11 16.28
N GLN A 351 16.21 -2.98 16.99
CA GLN A 351 15.70 -4.01 17.89
C GLN A 351 14.18 -4.03 17.82
N PHE A 352 13.60 -5.21 17.68
CA PHE A 352 12.17 -5.46 17.81
C PHE A 352 11.96 -6.41 18.98
N ASN A 353 11.10 -6.04 19.92
CA ASN A 353 10.77 -6.87 21.07
C ASN A 353 9.51 -7.66 20.76
N THR A 354 9.67 -8.95 20.49
CA THR A 354 8.57 -9.86 20.18
C THR A 354 8.11 -10.58 21.46
N VAL A 355 6.92 -11.19 21.43
CA VAL A 355 6.47 -12.07 22.51
C VAL A 355 7.36 -13.32 22.71
N ARG A 356 8.19 -13.67 21.73
CA ARG A 356 9.15 -14.79 21.80
C ARG A 356 10.59 -14.35 22.14
N GLY A 357 10.79 -13.07 22.45
CA GLY A 357 12.11 -12.49 22.73
C GLY A 357 12.54 -11.42 21.72
N PRO A 358 13.65 -10.72 21.99
CA PRO A 358 14.14 -9.63 21.15
C PRO A 358 14.81 -10.15 19.87
N VAL A 359 14.57 -9.45 18.76
CA VAL A 359 15.29 -9.61 17.49
C VAL A 359 16.06 -8.33 17.22
N SER A 360 17.40 -8.39 17.19
CA SER A 360 18.25 -7.22 16.96
C SER A 360 19.31 -7.52 15.89
N TRP A 361 19.66 -6.49 15.12
CA TRP A 361 20.75 -6.54 14.16
C TRP A 361 21.27 -5.14 13.83
N THR A 362 22.33 -5.09 13.03
CA THR A 362 22.91 -3.84 12.53
C THR A 362 23.04 -3.84 11.01
N PHE A 363 22.95 -2.67 10.39
CA PHE A 363 23.22 -2.45 8.97
C PHE A 363 23.92 -1.10 8.76
N ARG A 364 24.37 -0.82 7.53
CA ARG A 364 24.96 0.46 7.14
C ARG A 364 24.11 1.21 6.12
N VAL A 365 24.20 2.53 6.15
CA VAL A 365 23.59 3.41 5.15
C VAL A 365 24.62 3.74 4.07
N ARG A 366 24.24 3.63 2.79
CA ARG A 366 25.06 4.12 1.67
C ARG A 366 24.78 5.57 1.31
#